data_AF-A0A411YC84-F1
#
_entry.id   AF-A0A411YC84-F1
#
_cell.length_a   1.000
_cell.length_b   1.000
_cell.length_c   1.000
_cell.angle_alpha   90.00
_cell.angle_beta   90.00
_cell.angle_gamma   90.00
#
_symmetry.space_group_name_H-M   'P 1'
#
loop_
_entity.id
_entity.type
_entity.pdbx_description
1 polymer ?
#
loop_
_entity_poly.entity_id
_entity_poly.type
_entity_poly.pdbx_seq_one_letter_code
_entity_poly.pdbx_strand_id
1 'polypeptide(L)' 'MHNVGEQPGVGRYCCVNCDWSVKLDDADDRLPPCGKCGAGHQTRYRRC' A
#
# COMPACT_ATOMS: atom_id res chain seq x y z
N MET A 1 4.74 5.39 -7.89
CA MET A 1 3.69 4.40 -7.53
C MET A 1 4.40 3.18 -6.99
N HIS A 2 3.80 2.50 -6.02
CA HIS A 2 4.40 1.36 -5.33
C HIS A 2 3.53 0.11 -5.49
N ASN A 3 4.16 -1.06 -5.46
CA ASN A 3 3.50 -2.35 -5.59
C ASN A 3 3.40 -3.06 -4.22
N VAL A 4 2.49 -4.03 -4.11
CA VAL A 4 2.42 -4.91 -2.94
C VAL A 4 3.77 -5.58 -2.71
N GLY A 5 4.21 -5.61 -1.44
CA GLY A 5 5.46 -6.23 -1.02
C GLY A 5 6.68 -5.31 -1.03
N GLU A 6 6.61 -4.13 -1.65
CA GLU A 6 7.68 -3.13 -1.59
C GLU A 6 7.77 -2.47 -0.21
N GLN A 7 8.97 -2.02 0.15
CA GLN A 7 9.28 -1.23 1.36
C GLN A 7 9.59 0.22 0.94
N PRO A 8 8.58 1.05 0.65
CA PRO A 8 8.80 2.46 0.29
C PRO A 8 9.17 3.35 1.48
N GLY A 9 9.25 2.77 2.68
CA GLY A 9 9.49 3.45 3.95
C GLY A 9 8.24 4.05 4.58
N VAL A 10 8.41 4.55 5.80
CA VAL A 10 7.36 5.14 6.63
C VAL A 10 6.56 6.18 5.85
N GLY A 11 5.23 6.10 5.96
CA GLY A 11 4.33 7.00 5.27
C GLY A 11 2.93 6.42 5.09
N ARG A 12 2.04 7.22 4.52
CA ARG A 12 0.68 6.80 4.18
C ARG A 12 0.58 6.52 2.68
N TYR A 13 -0.05 5.40 2.37
CA TYR A 13 -0.14 4.90 1.01
C TYR A 13 -1.59 4.57 0.69
N CYS A 14 -2.10 5.15 -0.39
CA CYS A 14 -3.48 5.03 -0.82
C CYS A 14 -3.56 4.13 -2.05
N CYS A 15 -4.44 3.13 -1.99
CA CYS A 15 -4.78 2.28 -3.12
C CYS A 15 -5.32 3.16 -4.25
N VAL A 16 -4.76 3.01 -5.46
CA VAL A 16 -5.16 3.84 -6.60
C VAL A 16 -6.57 3.55 -7.11
N ASN A 17 -7.16 2.41 -6.73
CA ASN A 17 -8.45 1.95 -7.24
C ASN A 17 -9.64 2.36 -6.35
N CYS A 18 -9.45 2.49 -5.03
CA CYS A 18 -10.56 2.69 -4.08
C CYS A 18 -10.22 3.62 -2.90
N ASP A 19 -9.06 4.28 -2.93
CA ASP A 19 -8.57 5.21 -1.90
C ASP A 19 -8.40 4.62 -0.49
N TRP A 20 -8.54 3.30 -0.33
CA TRP A 20 -8.16 2.63 0.92
C TRP A 20 -6.69 2.89 1.24
N SER A 21 -6.41 3.34 2.45
CA SER A 21 -5.07 3.71 2.87
C SER A 21 -4.47 2.74 3.88
N VAL A 22 -3.18 2.50 3.76
CA VAL A 22 -2.34 1.87 4.78
C VAL A 22 -1.32 2.89 5.30
N LYS A 23 -1.03 2.84 6.59
CA LYS A 23 0.10 3.56 7.18
C LYS A 23 1.20 2.54 7.43
N LEU A 24 2.38 2.80 6.89
CA LEU A 24 3.60 2.11 7.27
C LEU A 24 4.25 2.95 8.38
N ASP A 25 4.50 2.35 9.53
CA ASP A 25 5.09 3.03 10.70
C ASP A 25 6.48 2.50 11.04
N ASP A 26 6.90 1.38 10.45
CA ASP A 26 8.28 0.92 10.42
C ASP A 26 8.92 1.13 9.04
N ALA A 27 10.26 1.27 9.00
CA ALA A 27 11.01 1.37 7.76
C ALA A 27 11.05 0.04 6.99
N ASP A 28 10.93 -1.09 7.71
CA ASP A 28 10.92 -2.44 7.16
C ASP A 28 9.52 -2.94 6.79
N ASP A 29 8.48 -2.14 7.04
CA ASP A 29 7.11 -2.48 6.65
C ASP A 29 6.95 -2.63 5.13
N ARG A 30 6.19 -3.66 4.75
CA ARG A 30 5.86 -3.94 3.35
C ARG A 30 4.43 -3.55 3.05
N LEU A 31 4.19 -3.01 1.86
CA LEU A 31 2.85 -2.69 1.40
C LEU A 31 1.99 -3.97 1.32
N PRO A 32 0.86 -4.05 2.05
CA PRO A 32 -0.04 -5.20 1.98
C PRO A 32 -0.93 -5.14 0.72
N PRO A 33 -1.62 -6.23 0.37
CA PRO A 33 -2.76 -6.18 -0.54
C PRO A 33 -3.83 -5.19 -0.04
N CYS A 34 -4.60 -4.60 -0.95
CA CYS A 34 -5.68 -3.69 -0.57
C CYS A 34 -6.77 -4.41 0.23
N GLY A 35 -7.07 -3.90 1.43
CA GLY A 35 -8.15 -4.45 2.26
C GLY A 35 -9.57 -4.28 1.71
N LYS A 36 -9.77 -3.43 0.69
CA LYS A 36 -11.08 -3.18 0.06
C LYS A 36 -11.26 -3.80 -1.33
N CYS A 37 -10.23 -3.78 -2.17
CA CYS A 37 -10.33 -4.33 -3.54
C CYS A 37 -10.28 -5.87 -3.59
N GLY A 38 -10.01 -6.52 -2.46
CA GLY A 38 -9.89 -7.98 -2.35
C GLY A 38 -8.44 -8.47 -2.35
N ALA A 39 -8.26 -9.77 -2.11
CA ALA A 39 -6.96 -10.43 -2.04
C ALA A 39 -6.29 -10.48 -3.42
N GLY A 40 -5.57 -9.42 -3.78
CA GLY A 40 -4.84 -9.32 -5.03
C GLY A 40 -3.47 -8.68 -4.83
N HIS A 41 -2.41 -9.39 -5.24
CA HIS A 41 -1.03 -8.88 -5.28
C HIS A 41 -0.84 -7.75 -6.31
N GLN A 42 -1.87 -7.43 -7.10
CA GLN A 42 -1.86 -6.40 -8.14
C GLN A 42 -2.34 -5.02 -7.63
N THR A 43 -2.33 -4.79 -6.32
CA THR A 43 -2.63 -3.45 -5.78
C THR A 43 -1.47 -2.51 -6.09
N ARG A 44 -1.78 -1.34 -6.66
CA ARG A 44 -0.84 -0.22 -6.73
C ARG A 44 -1.20 0.85 -5.72
N TYR A 45 -0.17 1.44 -5.13
CA TYR A 45 -0.28 2.51 -4.17
C TYR A 45 0.33 3.82 -4.71
N ARG A 46 -0.31 4.92 -4.34
CA ARG A 46 0.27 6.27 -4.40
C ARG A 46 0.53 6.77 -2.98
N ARG A 47 1.55 7.61 -2.80
CA ARG A 47 1.75 8.29 -1.52
C ARG A 47 0.64 9.33 -1.33
N CYS A 48 0.11 9.36 -0.12
CA CYS A 48 -0.85 10.32 0.41
C CYS A 48 -0.47 10.57 1.88
#